data_AF-A0A925L9R7-F1
#
_entry.id   AF-A0A925L9R7-F1
#
_cell.length_a   1.000
_cell.length_b   1.000
_cell.length_c   1.000
_cell.angle_alpha   90.00
_cell.angle_beta   90.00
_cell.angle_gamma   90.00
#
_symmetry.space_group_name_H-M   'P 1'
#
loop_
_entity.id
_entity.type
_entity.pdbx_description
1 polymer ?
#
loop_
_entity_poly.entity_id
_entity_poly.type
_entity_poly.pdbx_seq_one_letter_code
_entity_poly.pdbx_strand_id
1 'polypeptide(L)'
;MTKLFNLKASLIVAAVLAAPLAQAANMNKADYKAGKERISASYKADKATCGPLAGNAKDVCVLEAKGKEKVAKAELEYSYTGKAGDQTKLAKARAEATYKVAKEKCDDLAGNAKDVCVKEAKATETAALADAKMGKKVGEARTEAVDDKRDAAYKLANEKCDALAGDAKNACVADAKAKFGKN
;
A
#
# COMPACT_ATOMS: atom_id res chain seq x y z
N MET A 1 -51.92 -29.99 -12.49
CA MET A 1 -51.97 -31.34 -11.89
C MET A 1 -50.57 -31.66 -11.40
N THR A 2 -50.26 -31.43 -10.12
CA THR A 2 -50.18 -32.45 -9.04
C THR A 2 -49.10 -33.51 -9.31
N LYS A 3 -47.95 -33.38 -8.62
CA LYS A 3 -47.42 -34.29 -7.56
C LYS A 3 -46.66 -35.51 -8.14
N LEU A 4 -45.61 -36.10 -7.58
CA LEU A 4 -44.79 -35.96 -6.37
C LEU A 4 -43.60 -36.94 -6.59
N PHE A 5 -42.42 -36.59 -6.07
CA PHE A 5 -41.48 -37.44 -5.33
C PHE A 5 -41.32 -38.93 -5.68
N ASN A 6 -40.07 -39.32 -5.95
CA ASN A 6 -39.51 -40.55 -5.41
C ASN A 6 -38.08 -40.31 -4.89
N LEU A 7 -37.99 -40.16 -3.57
CA LEU A 7 -36.77 -40.37 -2.80
C LEU A 7 -36.36 -41.84 -2.93
N LYS A 8 -35.11 -42.11 -3.28
CA LYS A 8 -34.38 -43.25 -2.71
C LYS A 8 -33.07 -42.75 -2.13
N ALA A 9 -33.06 -42.66 -0.80
CA ALA A 9 -31.86 -42.65 0.00
C ALA A 9 -31.16 -44.00 -0.15
N SER A 10 -29.84 -44.00 -0.38
CA SER A 10 -28.91 -44.72 0.50
C SER A 10 -27.46 -44.68 0.00
N LEU A 11 -26.58 -44.50 0.99
CA LEU A 11 -25.20 -44.98 1.13
C LEU A 11 -24.05 -44.24 0.41
N ILE A 12 -23.55 -43.27 1.18
CA ILE A 12 -22.16 -42.85 1.41
C ILE A 12 -21.09 -43.85 0.92
N VAL A 13 -20.25 -43.40 -0.01
CA VAL A 13 -18.79 -43.60 0.06
C VAL A 13 -18.15 -42.24 -0.12
N ALA A 14 -17.81 -41.60 1.00
CA ALA A 14 -16.93 -40.45 1.02
C ALA A 14 -15.51 -40.94 0.70
N ALA A 15 -15.17 -41.04 -0.59
CA ALA A 15 -13.78 -41.07 -1.00
C ALA A 15 -13.25 -39.64 -0.87
N VAL A 16 -12.82 -39.29 0.34
CA VAL A 16 -11.89 -38.17 0.54
C VAL A 16 -10.63 -38.57 -0.22
N LEU A 17 -10.53 -38.13 -1.48
CA LEU A 17 -9.24 -37.93 -2.09
C LEU A 17 -8.54 -36.91 -1.20
N ALA A 18 -7.66 -37.41 -0.33
CA ALA A 18 -6.63 -36.63 0.28
C ALA A 18 -5.74 -36.12 -0.85
N ALA A 19 -6.19 -35.06 -1.53
CA ALA A 19 -5.30 -34.19 -2.27
C ALA A 19 -4.28 -33.71 -1.23
N PRO A 20 -2.97 -33.87 -1.48
CA PRO A 20 -1.96 -33.37 -0.57
C PRO A 20 -2.23 -31.88 -0.35
N LEU A 21 -2.38 -31.49 0.92
CA LEU A 21 -2.37 -30.10 1.33
C LEU A 21 -1.18 -29.43 0.63
N ALA A 22 -1.48 -28.31 -0.04
CA ALA A 22 -0.57 -27.55 -0.87
C ALA A 22 0.86 -27.58 -0.32
N GLN A 23 1.78 -28.19 -1.08
CA GLN A 23 3.19 -27.98 -0.85
C GLN A 23 3.46 -26.51 -1.16
N ALA A 24 3.64 -25.70 -0.12
CA ALA A 24 4.38 -24.45 -0.25
C ALA A 24 5.81 -24.82 -0.69
N ALA A 25 6.00 -25.02 -1.99
CA ALA A 25 7.32 -25.22 -2.55
C ALA A 25 8.09 -23.92 -2.34
N ASN A 26 9.00 -23.90 -1.36
CA ASN A 26 9.96 -22.83 -1.22
C ASN A 26 10.70 -22.68 -2.56
N MET A 27 10.67 -21.49 -3.14
CA MET A 27 11.31 -21.20 -4.42
C MET A 27 12.78 -21.62 -4.38
N ASN A 28 13.25 -22.40 -5.36
CA ASN A 28 14.64 -22.82 -5.39
C ASN A 28 15.55 -21.67 -5.85
N LYS A 29 16.87 -21.83 -5.67
CA LYS A 29 17.86 -20.79 -6.00
C LYS A 29 17.88 -20.43 -7.51
N ALA A 30 17.60 -21.39 -8.39
CA ALA A 30 17.57 -21.15 -9.83
C ALA A 30 16.38 -20.25 -10.21
N ASP A 31 15.19 -20.57 -9.67
CA ASP A 31 13.98 -19.78 -9.86
C ASP A 31 14.09 -18.37 -9.27
N TYR A 32 14.74 -18.24 -8.10
CA TYR A 32 15.04 -16.94 -7.50
C TYR A 32 15.97 -16.09 -8.38
N LYS A 33 17.03 -16.68 -8.94
CA LYS A 33 17.93 -15.98 -9.87
C LYS A 33 17.19 -15.55 -11.15
N ALA A 34 16.44 -16.47 -11.75
CA ALA A 34 15.61 -16.19 -12.93
C ALA A 34 14.56 -15.09 -12.64
N GLY A 35 13.95 -15.11 -11.45
CA GLY A 35 13.04 -14.06 -10.98
C GLY A 35 13.70 -12.68 -10.96
N LYS A 36 14.93 -12.57 -10.43
CA LYS A 36 15.68 -11.29 -10.46
C LYS A 36 15.95 -10.78 -11.87
N GLU A 37 16.33 -11.68 -12.77
CA GLU A 37 16.58 -11.34 -14.18
C GLU A 37 15.30 -10.85 -14.87
N ARG A 38 14.16 -11.54 -14.66
CA ARG A 38 12.85 -11.12 -15.17
C ARG A 38 12.41 -9.76 -14.63
N ILE A 39 12.61 -9.49 -13.34
CA ILE A 39 12.29 -8.19 -12.73
C ILE A 39 13.15 -7.07 -13.34
N SER A 40 14.45 -7.32 -13.53
CA SER A 40 15.37 -6.35 -14.17
C SER A 40 14.97 -6.07 -15.62
N ALA A 41 14.60 -7.11 -16.37
CA ALA A 41 14.10 -6.97 -17.74
C ALA A 41 12.79 -6.17 -17.79
N SER A 42 11.85 -6.46 -16.87
CA SER A 42 10.57 -5.74 -16.77
C SER A 42 10.80 -4.27 -16.43
N TYR A 43 11.70 -3.95 -15.49
CA TYR A 43 12.06 -2.58 -15.17
C TYR A 43 12.66 -1.83 -16.38
N LYS A 44 13.54 -2.48 -17.15
CA LYS A 44 14.09 -1.88 -18.38
C LYS A 44 13.00 -1.58 -19.40
N ALA A 45 12.05 -2.51 -19.59
CA ALA A 45 10.92 -2.33 -20.48
C ALA A 45 10.01 -1.18 -20.01
N ASP A 46 9.56 -1.21 -18.75
CA ASP A 46 8.71 -0.17 -18.14
C ASP A 46 9.39 1.21 -18.18
N LYS A 47 10.70 1.28 -17.93
CA LYS A 47 11.43 2.55 -18.02
C LYS A 47 11.52 3.05 -19.47
N ALA A 48 11.66 2.16 -20.43
CA ALA A 48 11.71 2.53 -21.85
C ALA A 48 10.37 3.14 -22.32
N THR A 49 9.23 2.66 -21.80
CA THR A 49 7.91 3.24 -22.12
C THR A 49 7.75 4.66 -21.61
N CYS A 50 8.55 5.10 -20.63
CA CYS A 50 8.59 6.48 -20.16
C CYS A 50 9.33 7.43 -21.11
N GLY A 51 10.09 6.90 -22.09
CA GLY A 51 10.92 7.67 -23.01
C GLY A 51 10.20 8.83 -23.73
N PRO A 52 9.00 8.61 -24.30
CA PRO A 52 8.21 9.63 -24.99
C PRO A 52 7.63 10.73 -24.08
N LEU A 53 7.65 10.55 -22.76
CA LEU A 53 7.15 11.54 -21.81
C LEU A 53 8.20 12.63 -21.55
N ALA A 54 7.73 13.79 -21.08
CA ALA A 54 8.55 14.93 -20.69
C ALA A 54 8.06 15.53 -19.35
N GLY A 55 8.94 16.30 -18.70
CA GLY A 55 8.65 16.95 -17.42
C GLY A 55 8.23 15.96 -16.32
N ASN A 56 7.37 16.44 -15.41
CA ASN A 56 6.90 15.67 -14.26
C ASN A 56 6.27 14.33 -14.66
N ALA A 57 5.51 14.28 -15.75
CA ALA A 57 4.92 13.04 -16.25
C ALA A 57 5.98 11.95 -16.53
N LYS A 58 7.15 12.35 -17.04
CA LYS A 58 8.28 11.43 -17.24
C LYS A 58 8.85 10.96 -15.91
N ASP A 59 9.05 11.89 -14.97
CA ASP A 59 9.65 11.60 -13.68
C ASP A 59 8.76 10.67 -12.85
N VAL A 60 7.46 10.93 -12.83
CA VAL A 60 6.44 10.04 -12.25
C VAL A 60 6.51 8.65 -12.86
N CYS A 61 6.52 8.54 -14.20
CA CYS A 61 6.61 7.24 -14.88
C CYS A 61 7.88 6.46 -14.48
N VAL A 62 9.04 7.14 -14.46
CA VAL A 62 10.31 6.53 -14.07
C VAL A 62 10.30 6.12 -12.60
N LEU A 63 9.69 6.89 -11.71
CA LEU A 63 9.53 6.54 -10.30
C LEU A 63 8.57 5.37 -10.09
N GLU A 64 7.48 5.29 -10.85
CA GLU A 64 6.56 4.15 -10.83
C GLU A 64 7.29 2.88 -11.29
N ALA A 65 8.08 2.93 -12.36
CA ALA A 65 8.89 1.80 -12.82
C ALA A 65 9.93 1.36 -11.77
N LYS A 66 10.67 2.31 -11.17
CA LYS A 66 11.63 2.02 -10.07
C LYS A 66 10.93 1.45 -8.84
N GLY A 67 9.75 1.98 -8.51
CA GLY A 67 8.92 1.51 -7.40
C GLY A 67 8.48 0.07 -7.59
N LYS A 68 7.94 -0.25 -8.78
CA LYS A 68 7.57 -1.61 -9.19
C LYS A 68 8.76 -2.57 -9.08
N GLU A 69 9.93 -2.18 -9.60
CA GLU A 69 11.15 -3.00 -9.51
C GLU A 69 11.52 -3.30 -8.04
N LYS A 70 11.51 -2.27 -7.19
CA LYS A 70 11.87 -2.39 -5.78
C LYS A 70 10.90 -3.30 -5.02
N VAL A 71 9.59 -3.12 -5.23
CA VAL A 71 8.56 -3.94 -4.61
C VAL A 71 8.67 -5.39 -5.08
N ALA A 72 8.80 -5.61 -6.38
CA ALA A 72 8.94 -6.96 -6.94
C ALA A 72 10.18 -7.68 -6.42
N LYS A 73 11.32 -6.98 -6.26
CA LYS A 73 12.53 -7.57 -5.64
C LYS A 73 12.30 -7.95 -4.18
N ALA A 74 11.62 -7.11 -3.41
CA ALA A 74 11.32 -7.41 -2.01
C ALA A 74 10.31 -8.56 -1.87
N GLU A 75 9.34 -8.65 -2.79
CA GLU A 75 8.35 -9.73 -2.84
C GLU A 75 8.99 -11.05 -3.24
N LEU A 76 9.89 -11.03 -4.22
CA LEU A 76 10.70 -12.18 -4.59
C LEU A 76 11.59 -12.64 -3.43
N GLU A 77 12.22 -11.72 -2.70
CA GLU A 77 13.02 -12.05 -1.52
C GLU A 77 12.16 -12.70 -0.44
N TYR A 78 11.01 -12.12 -0.11
CA TYR A 78 10.11 -12.70 0.89
C TYR A 78 9.58 -14.08 0.45
N SER A 79 9.28 -14.26 -0.84
CA SER A 79 8.87 -15.55 -1.40
C SER A 79 9.98 -16.60 -1.37
N TYR A 80 11.24 -16.17 -1.43
CA TYR A 80 12.41 -17.05 -1.35
C TYR A 80 12.72 -17.45 0.10
N THR A 81 12.65 -16.50 1.03
CA THR A 81 13.12 -16.70 2.41
C THR A 81 12.03 -17.08 3.39
N GLY A 82 10.77 -16.69 3.14
CA GLY A 82 9.66 -16.79 4.08
C GLY A 82 9.81 -15.98 5.36
N LYS A 83 10.86 -15.15 5.49
CA LYS A 83 11.20 -14.50 6.76
C LYS A 83 10.28 -13.31 7.03
N ALA A 84 9.76 -13.21 8.25
CA ALA A 84 8.96 -12.06 8.71
C ALA A 84 9.70 -10.71 8.55
N GLY A 85 11.03 -10.71 8.67
CA GLY A 85 11.86 -9.53 8.40
C GLY A 85 11.79 -9.07 6.93
N ASP A 86 11.73 -10.01 5.98
CA ASP A 86 11.62 -9.69 4.55
C ASP A 86 10.19 -9.29 4.18
N GLN A 87 9.17 -9.82 4.87
CA GLN A 87 7.80 -9.31 4.80
C GLN A 87 7.73 -7.83 5.23
N THR A 88 8.42 -7.47 6.31
CA THR A 88 8.51 -6.08 6.78
C THR A 88 9.20 -5.19 5.75
N LYS A 89 10.28 -5.68 5.12
CA LYS A 89 10.98 -4.97 4.04
C LYS A 89 10.09 -4.78 2.81
N LEU A 90 9.27 -5.77 2.45
CA LEU A 90 8.27 -5.65 1.38
C LEU A 90 7.25 -4.56 1.69
N ALA A 91 6.68 -4.54 2.89
CA ALA A 91 5.74 -3.51 3.31
C ALA A 91 6.39 -2.10 3.28
N LYS A 92 7.62 -1.97 3.77
CA LYS A 92 8.41 -0.73 3.68
C LYS A 92 8.69 -0.31 2.23
N ALA A 93 9.06 -1.25 1.36
CA ALA A 93 9.30 -0.98 -0.06
C ALA A 93 8.05 -0.45 -0.76
N ARG A 94 6.87 -1.01 -0.44
CA ARG A 94 5.57 -0.54 -0.96
C ARG A 94 5.27 0.88 -0.47
N ALA A 95 5.42 1.15 0.82
CA ALA A 95 5.19 2.48 1.39
C ALA A 95 6.09 3.56 0.75
N GLU A 96 7.39 3.31 0.67
CA GLU A 96 8.35 4.25 0.08
C GLU A 96 8.14 4.46 -1.43
N ALA A 97 7.75 3.41 -2.17
CA ALA A 97 7.44 3.52 -3.58
C ALA A 97 6.21 4.42 -3.80
N THR A 98 5.13 4.18 -3.06
CA THR A 98 3.91 5.00 -3.10
C THR A 98 4.21 6.46 -2.72
N TYR A 99 4.98 6.68 -1.66
CA TYR A 99 5.36 8.04 -1.24
C TYR A 99 6.12 8.79 -2.33
N LYS A 100 7.13 8.17 -2.94
CA LYS A 100 7.93 8.82 -3.98
C LYS A 100 7.09 9.23 -5.18
N VAL A 101 6.21 8.34 -5.64
CA VAL A 101 5.29 8.63 -6.75
C VAL A 101 4.31 9.75 -6.36
N ALA A 102 3.72 9.69 -5.17
CA ALA A 102 2.79 10.71 -4.70
C ALA A 102 3.48 12.08 -4.54
N LYS A 103 4.68 12.11 -3.97
CA LYS A 103 5.47 13.32 -3.81
C LYS A 103 5.82 13.93 -5.17
N GLU A 104 6.24 13.13 -6.13
CA GLU A 104 6.52 13.61 -7.48
C GLU A 104 5.26 14.18 -8.15
N LYS A 105 4.10 13.53 -8.00
CA LYS A 105 2.82 14.07 -8.51
C LYS A 105 2.45 15.42 -7.86
N CYS A 106 2.91 15.68 -6.63
CA CYS A 106 2.72 16.97 -5.99
C CYS A 106 3.59 18.09 -6.60
N ASP A 107 4.64 17.76 -7.36
CA ASP A 107 5.54 18.77 -7.92
C ASP A 107 4.90 19.60 -9.04
N ASP A 108 3.78 19.13 -9.62
CA ASP A 108 2.92 19.89 -10.55
C ASP A 108 2.11 21.00 -9.85
N LEU A 109 2.04 20.99 -8.51
CA LEU A 109 1.33 22.00 -7.73
C LEU A 109 2.25 23.14 -7.30
N ALA A 110 1.66 24.25 -6.83
CA ALA A 110 2.40 25.39 -6.30
C ALA A 110 1.77 25.94 -5.00
N GLY A 111 2.57 26.67 -4.22
CA GLY A 111 2.14 27.30 -2.97
C GLY A 111 1.56 26.30 -1.96
N ASN A 112 0.53 26.74 -1.22
CA ASN A 112 -0.10 25.94 -0.17
C ASN A 112 -0.62 24.58 -0.67
N ALA A 113 -1.10 24.50 -1.92
CA ALA A 113 -1.58 23.25 -2.49
C ALA A 113 -0.48 22.18 -2.59
N LYS A 114 0.75 22.58 -2.95
CA LYS A 114 1.91 21.68 -2.97
C LYS A 114 2.28 21.22 -1.57
N ASP A 115 2.33 22.14 -0.62
CA ASP A 115 2.71 21.83 0.76
C ASP A 115 1.74 20.84 1.41
N VAL A 116 0.43 21.06 1.23
CA VAL A 116 -0.62 20.13 1.67
C VAL A 116 -0.45 18.77 1.01
N CYS A 117 -0.27 18.72 -0.32
CA CYS A 117 -0.09 17.47 -1.05
C CYS A 117 1.12 16.65 -0.54
N VAL A 118 2.27 17.29 -0.34
CA VAL A 118 3.48 16.62 0.17
C VAL A 118 3.28 16.13 1.61
N LYS A 119 2.58 16.90 2.46
CA LYS A 119 2.24 16.46 3.82
C LYS A 119 1.29 15.27 3.81
N GLU A 120 0.31 15.22 2.92
CA GLU A 120 -0.58 14.07 2.75
C GLU A 120 0.18 12.81 2.32
N ALA A 121 1.06 12.94 1.33
CA ALA A 121 1.90 11.85 0.86
C ALA A 121 2.77 11.31 2.01
N LYS A 122 3.38 12.19 2.80
CA LYS A 122 4.21 11.82 3.97
C LYS A 122 3.40 11.21 5.10
N ALA A 123 2.20 11.71 5.38
CA ALA A 123 1.30 11.14 6.38
C ALA A 123 0.88 9.72 5.99
N THR A 124 0.59 9.50 4.71
CA THR A 124 0.27 8.17 4.16
C THR A 124 1.47 7.22 4.28
N GLU A 125 2.68 7.66 3.94
CA GLU A 125 3.91 6.88 4.11
C GLU A 125 4.12 6.49 5.58
N THR A 126 4.02 7.47 6.49
CA THR A 126 4.19 7.28 7.93
C THR A 126 3.16 6.28 8.46
N ALA A 127 1.91 6.39 8.01
CA ALA A 127 0.86 5.45 8.37
C ALA A 127 1.18 4.02 7.94
N ALA A 128 1.58 3.83 6.67
CA ALA A 128 1.94 2.52 6.13
C ALA A 128 3.19 1.92 6.80
N LEU A 129 4.19 2.74 7.12
CA LEU A 129 5.39 2.31 7.85
C LEU A 129 5.08 1.93 9.30
N ALA A 130 4.17 2.65 9.96
CA ALA A 130 3.69 2.29 11.28
C ALA A 130 2.94 0.96 11.25
N ASP A 131 2.06 0.74 10.27
CA ASP A 131 1.30 -0.51 10.14
C ASP A 131 2.24 -1.70 9.86
N ALA A 132 3.25 -1.49 9.00
CA ALA A 132 4.31 -2.46 8.75
C ALA A 132 5.11 -2.83 10.02
N LYS A 133 5.28 -1.89 10.96
CA LYS A 133 5.94 -2.13 12.26
C LYS A 133 4.99 -2.74 13.31
N MET A 134 3.72 -2.31 13.34
CA MET A 134 2.71 -2.78 14.28
C MET A 134 2.27 -4.22 14.04
N GLY A 135 2.35 -4.71 12.79
CA GLY A 135 2.22 -6.15 12.50
C GLY A 135 3.21 -7.04 13.28
N LYS A 136 4.26 -6.44 13.89
CA LYS A 136 5.26 -7.11 14.74
C LYS A 136 4.97 -7.00 16.25
N LYS A 137 4.01 -6.16 16.68
CA LYS A 137 3.66 -5.92 18.09
C LYS A 137 2.14 -5.80 18.25
N VAL A 138 1.45 -6.93 18.41
CA VAL A 138 0.04 -6.95 18.83
C VAL A 138 0.00 -6.67 20.33
N GLY A 139 -0.73 -5.64 20.75
CA GLY A 139 -1.05 -5.38 22.16
C GLY A 139 -1.20 -3.91 22.51
N GLU A 140 -0.08 -3.19 22.68
CA GLU A 140 -0.10 -1.93 23.45
C GLU A 140 0.48 -0.71 22.71
N ALA A 141 1.20 -0.90 21.59
CA ALA A 141 1.77 0.20 20.78
C ALA A 141 0.77 0.85 19.81
N ARG A 142 -0.49 0.39 19.78
CA ARG A 142 -1.52 0.86 18.84
C ARG A 142 -2.03 2.25 19.21
N THR A 143 -2.01 2.63 20.47
CA THR A 143 -2.61 3.89 20.95
C THR A 143 -1.73 5.11 20.63
N GLU A 144 -0.43 5.06 20.96
CA GLU A 144 0.51 6.17 20.69
C GLU A 144 0.66 6.47 19.19
N ALA A 145 0.80 5.42 18.36
CA ALA A 145 0.90 5.61 16.91
C ALA A 145 -0.42 6.10 16.28
N VAL A 146 -1.57 5.87 16.92
CA VAL A 146 -2.86 6.40 16.48
C VAL A 146 -3.01 7.87 16.87
N ASP A 147 -2.56 8.26 18.06
CA ASP A 147 -2.59 9.65 18.52
C ASP A 147 -1.66 10.53 17.67
N ASP A 148 -0.43 10.09 17.39
CA ASP A 148 0.50 10.83 16.51
C ASP A 148 -0.04 10.98 15.08
N LYS A 149 -0.66 9.92 14.52
CA LYS A 149 -1.29 9.98 13.20
C LYS A 149 -2.49 10.93 13.20
N ARG A 150 -3.31 10.92 14.25
CA ARG A 150 -4.50 11.78 14.39
C ARG A 150 -4.11 13.26 14.49
N ASP A 151 -3.03 13.56 15.22
CA ASP A 151 -2.53 14.93 15.38
C ASP A 151 -1.93 15.49 14.10
N ALA A 152 -1.14 14.68 13.38
CA ALA A 152 -0.64 15.04 12.06
C ALA A 152 -1.78 15.24 11.05
N ALA A 153 -2.81 14.38 11.09
CA ALA A 153 -3.98 14.49 10.22
C ALA A 153 -4.84 15.72 10.55
N TYR A 154 -4.99 16.07 11.84
CA TYR A 154 -5.68 17.30 12.25
C TYR A 154 -4.94 18.56 11.78
N LYS A 155 -3.63 18.63 11.97
CA LYS A 155 -2.82 19.77 11.49
C LYS A 155 -3.00 19.97 10.00
N LEU A 156 -2.93 18.88 9.24
CA LEU A 156 -3.13 18.90 7.79
C LEU A 156 -4.56 19.31 7.39
N ALA A 157 -5.57 18.84 8.12
CA ALA A 157 -6.95 19.25 7.89
C ALA A 157 -7.16 20.75 8.15
N ASN A 158 -6.55 21.31 9.19
CA ASN A 158 -6.60 22.75 9.43
C ASN A 158 -5.89 23.55 8.34
N GLU A 159 -4.72 23.11 7.86
CA GLU A 159 -4.02 23.76 6.75
C GLU A 159 -4.83 23.75 5.44
N LYS A 160 -5.65 22.70 5.22
CA LYS A 160 -6.61 22.68 4.11
C LYS A 160 -7.71 23.72 4.27
N CYS A 161 -8.17 23.96 5.50
CA CYS A 161 -9.15 24.99 5.79
C CYS A 161 -8.59 26.42 5.60
N ASP A 162 -7.26 26.60 5.63
CA ASP A 162 -6.64 27.91 5.41
C ASP A 162 -6.81 28.44 3.98
N ALA A 163 -7.14 27.57 3.02
CA ALA A 163 -7.51 27.97 1.66
C ALA A 163 -8.91 28.60 1.57
N LEU A 164 -9.71 28.54 2.64
CA LEU A 164 -11.07 29.10 2.72
C LEU A 164 -11.08 30.44 3.47
N ALA A 165 -12.18 31.19 3.37
CA ALA A 165 -12.38 32.43 4.11
C ALA A 165 -13.80 32.51 4.71
N GLY A 166 -13.95 33.34 5.75
CA GLY A 166 -15.24 33.59 6.42
C GLY A 166 -15.85 32.32 7.03
N ASP A 167 -17.17 32.20 6.93
CA ASP A 167 -17.93 31.10 7.54
C ASP A 167 -17.53 29.72 7.01
N ALA A 168 -17.10 29.65 5.75
CA ALA A 168 -16.61 28.41 5.15
C ALA A 168 -15.32 27.91 5.83
N LYS A 169 -14.41 28.81 6.20
CA LYS A 169 -13.20 28.46 6.97
C LYS A 169 -13.58 27.98 8.37
N ASN A 170 -14.48 28.70 9.04
CA ASN A 170 -14.92 28.37 10.40
C ASN A 170 -15.59 26.99 10.46
N ALA A 171 -16.49 26.70 9.50
CA ALA A 171 -17.13 25.39 9.38
C ALA A 171 -16.10 24.28 9.11
N CYS A 172 -15.17 24.51 8.19
CA CYS A 172 -14.11 23.55 7.88
C CYS A 172 -13.25 23.21 9.11
N VAL A 173 -12.84 24.22 9.89
CA VAL A 173 -12.06 24.00 11.12
C VAL A 173 -12.87 23.25 12.18
N ALA A 174 -14.17 23.57 12.33
CA ALA A 174 -15.05 22.87 13.26
C ALA A 174 -15.21 21.39 12.89
N ASP A 175 -15.40 21.09 11.61
CA ASP A 175 -15.49 19.72 11.09
C ASP A 175 -14.18 18.96 11.29
N ALA A 176 -13.03 19.61 11.06
CA ALA A 176 -11.73 19.03 11.32
C ALA A 176 -11.56 18.68 12.81
N LYS A 177 -11.92 19.59 13.72
CA LYS A 177 -11.88 19.33 15.17
C LYS A 177 -12.75 18.16 15.57
N ALA A 178 -14.00 18.10 15.10
CA ALA A 178 -14.92 17.02 15.38
C ALA A 178 -14.40 15.67 14.84
N LYS A 179 -13.88 15.66 13.61
CA LYS A 179 -13.35 14.46 12.95
C LYS A 179 -12.13 13.87 13.66
N PHE A 180 -11.29 14.71 14.26
CA PHE A 180 -10.05 14.28 14.92
C PHE A 180 -10.11 14.35 16.45
N GLY A 181 -11.28 14.59 17.04
CA GLY A 181 -11.47 14.63 18.50
C GLY A 181 -10.63 15.73 19.19
N LYS A 182 -10.43 16.85 18.51
CA LYS A 182 -9.67 18.02 18.98
C LYS A 182 -10.63 19.13 19.40
N ASN A 183 -11.43 18.86 20.43
CA ASN A 183 -12.34 19.85 21.02
C ASN A 183 -11.56 20.89 21.82
#